data_AF-A0A968UV94-F1
#
_entry.id   AF-A0A968UV94-F1
#
_cell.length_a   1.000
_cell.length_b   1.000
_cell.length_c   1.000
_cell.angle_alpha   90.00
_cell.angle_beta   90.00
_cell.angle_gamma   90.00
#
_symmetry.space_group_name_H-M   'P 1'
#
loop_
_entity.id
_entity.type
_entity.pdbx_description
1 polymer ?
#
loop_
_entity_poly.entity_id
_entity_poly.type
_entity_poly.pdbx_seq_one_letter_code
_entity_poly.pdbx_strand_id
1 'polypeptide(L)'
;MKKVYFLFFPMLLLFFSNFKWKQTMSVDENSSLATVLEQLGDTTLLNRANTSIAGVSAAQGEALVLTGFAQTKDGAKTSKQSAHFVCTSCHNIQRDEPDLSKTNPQARLDYVEKMGLPFYKVLRFMVQSIAPVFITAIITKSMATS
;
A
#
# COMPACT_ATOMS: atom_id res chain seq x y z
N MET A 1 -3.04 -54.72 32.39
CA MET A 1 -2.97 -53.24 32.43
C MET A 1 -1.93 -52.62 31.49
N LYS A 2 -0.79 -53.26 31.17
CA LYS A 2 0.24 -52.69 30.28
C LYS A 2 -0.16 -52.50 28.81
N LYS A 3 -1.14 -53.27 28.30
CA LYS A 3 -1.61 -53.19 26.90
C LYS A 3 -2.52 -52.00 26.58
N VAL A 4 -3.10 -51.34 27.59
CA VAL A 4 -3.98 -50.17 27.41
C VAL A 4 -3.17 -48.93 27.00
N TYR A 5 -1.93 -48.82 27.48
CA TYR A 5 -1.02 -47.72 27.11
C TYR A 5 -0.62 -47.72 25.63
N PHE A 6 -0.61 -48.89 24.99
CA PHE A 6 -0.24 -49.01 23.58
C PHE A 6 -1.31 -48.43 22.64
N LEU A 7 -2.60 -48.46 23.05
CA LEU A 7 -3.70 -47.86 22.28
C LEU A 7 -3.86 -46.36 22.52
N PHE A 8 -3.50 -45.85 23.71
CA PHE A 8 -3.59 -44.42 24.02
C PHE A 8 -2.46 -43.58 23.39
N PHE A 9 -1.29 -44.17 23.14
CA PHE A 9 -0.14 -43.48 22.57
C PHE A 9 -0.41 -42.85 21.17
N PRO A 10 -0.98 -43.55 20.18
CA PRO A 10 -1.26 -42.94 18.87
C PRO A 10 -2.37 -41.87 18.94
N MET A 11 -3.34 -42.02 19.85
CA MET A 11 -4.43 -41.05 20.05
C MET A 11 -3.92 -39.74 20.66
N LEU A 12 -2.96 -39.82 21.58
CA LEU A 12 -2.28 -38.65 22.15
C LEU A 12 -1.44 -37.93 21.08
N LEU A 13 -0.75 -38.68 20.22
CA LEU A 13 0.09 -38.14 19.15
C LEU A 13 -0.73 -37.38 18.09
N LEU A 14 -1.92 -37.89 17.74
CA LEU A 14 -2.88 -37.18 16.88
C LEU A 14 -3.45 -35.91 17.55
N PHE A 15 -3.59 -35.89 18.87
CA PHE A 15 -4.08 -34.74 19.62
C PHE A 15 -3.08 -33.56 19.57
N PHE A 16 -1.79 -33.84 19.72
CA PHE A 16 -0.74 -32.81 19.65
C PHE A 16 -0.45 -32.30 18.23
N SER A 17 -0.83 -33.06 17.19
CA SER A 17 -0.63 -32.68 15.78
C SER A 17 -1.37 -31.39 15.38
N ASN A 18 -2.41 -31.01 16.14
CA ASN A 18 -3.22 -29.82 15.86
C ASN A 18 -2.81 -28.60 16.71
N PHE A 19 -1.80 -28.72 17.57
CA PHE A 19 -1.36 -27.63 18.42
C PHE A 19 -0.52 -26.63 17.62
N LYS A 20 -1.19 -25.68 16.96
CA LYS A 20 -0.52 -24.54 16.33
C LYS A 20 -0.07 -23.56 17.40
N TRP A 21 1.24 -23.51 17.65
CA TRP A 21 1.85 -22.54 18.54
C TRP A 21 1.48 -21.13 18.07
N LYS A 22 0.79 -20.36 18.91
CA LYS A 22 0.45 -18.98 18.61
C LYS A 22 1.76 -18.20 18.60
N GLN A 23 2.23 -17.82 17.42
CA GLN A 23 3.39 -16.94 17.28
C GLN A 23 3.06 -15.63 18.00
N THR A 24 3.82 -15.28 19.02
CA THR A 24 3.67 -14.01 19.72
C THR A 24 4.17 -12.92 18.78
N MET A 25 3.26 -12.09 18.28
CA MET A 25 3.63 -11.01 17.37
C MET A 25 4.35 -9.93 18.17
N SER A 26 5.62 -9.70 17.86
CA SER A 26 6.39 -8.59 18.44
C SER A 26 6.04 -7.32 17.69
N VAL A 27 4.99 -6.63 18.14
CA VAL A 27 4.59 -5.33 17.61
C VAL A 27 5.33 -4.26 18.40
N ASP A 28 6.27 -3.59 17.74
CA ASP A 28 6.97 -2.42 18.28
C ASP A 28 6.16 -1.14 18.02
N GLU A 29 6.33 -0.11 18.83
CA GLU A 29 5.65 1.18 18.65
C GLU A 29 6.00 1.84 17.30
N ASN A 30 7.19 1.54 16.75
CA ASN A 30 7.62 2.06 15.44
C ASN A 30 7.19 1.16 14.27
N SER A 31 6.50 0.05 14.50
CA SER A 31 6.03 -0.81 13.42
C SER A 31 4.94 -0.10 12.60
N SER A 32 5.09 -0.11 11.27
CA SER A 32 4.08 0.51 10.41
C SER A 32 2.77 -0.27 10.49
N LEU A 33 1.63 0.42 10.44
CA LEU A 33 0.31 -0.23 10.40
C LEU A 33 0.23 -1.32 9.32
N ALA A 34 0.83 -1.07 8.16
CA ALA A 34 0.88 -2.04 7.07
C ALA A 34 1.64 -3.33 7.46
N THR A 35 2.77 -3.20 8.17
CA THR A 35 3.54 -4.34 8.67
C THR A 35 2.74 -5.15 9.68
N VAL A 36 2.01 -4.48 10.57
CA VAL A 36 1.17 -5.15 11.58
C VAL A 36 0.00 -5.89 10.93
N LEU A 37 -0.66 -5.28 9.95
CA LEU A 37 -1.75 -5.92 9.21
C LEU A 37 -1.27 -7.15 8.42
N GLU A 38 -0.11 -7.07 7.77
CA GLU A 38 0.52 -8.19 7.07
C GLU A 38 0.80 -9.36 8.03
N GLN A 39 1.36 -9.03 9.19
CA GLN A 39 1.61 -9.96 10.29
C GLN A 39 0.32 -10.67 10.77
N LEU A 40 -0.81 -9.95 10.79
CA LEU A 40 -2.12 -10.51 11.14
C LEU A 40 -2.77 -11.33 10.02
N GLY A 41 -2.12 -11.47 8.87
CA GLY A 41 -2.59 -12.27 7.74
C GLY A 41 -3.35 -11.47 6.68
N ASP A 42 -3.26 -10.15 6.67
CA ASP A 42 -3.77 -9.33 5.57
C ASP A 42 -2.93 -9.59 4.30
N THR A 43 -3.56 -10.14 3.27
CA THR A 43 -2.94 -10.45 1.98
C THR A 43 -3.05 -9.29 0.99
N THR A 44 -3.77 -8.22 1.35
CA THR A 44 -4.10 -7.10 0.46
C THR A 44 -3.27 -5.86 0.76
N LEU A 45 -1.94 -6.00 0.71
CA LEU A 45 -1.06 -4.83 0.63
C LEU A 45 -1.06 -4.25 -0.79
N LEU A 46 -2.24 -3.81 -1.29
CA LEU A 46 -2.42 -3.20 -2.62
C LEU A 46 -1.47 -2.01 -2.86
N ASN A 47 -0.98 -1.41 -1.77
CA ASN A 47 -0.18 -0.19 -1.80
C ASN A 47 1.33 -0.47 -1.83
N ARG A 48 1.77 -1.74 -1.86
CA ARG A 48 3.20 -2.08 -2.00
C ARG A 48 3.57 -2.36 -3.44
N ALA A 49 4.69 -1.80 -3.87
CA ALA A 49 5.29 -2.15 -5.14
C ALA A 49 5.72 -3.62 -5.10
N ASN A 50 5.20 -4.43 -6.02
CA ASN A 50 5.67 -5.80 -6.18
C ASN A 50 6.98 -5.80 -7.00
N THR A 51 8.11 -5.75 -6.31
CA THR A 51 9.45 -5.71 -6.92
C THR A 51 9.89 -7.04 -7.55
N SER A 52 9.11 -8.12 -7.40
CA SER A 52 9.37 -9.37 -8.12
C SER A 52 9.03 -9.28 -9.61
N ILE A 53 8.20 -8.31 -10.00
CA ILE A 53 7.86 -8.05 -11.40
C ILE A 53 8.99 -7.26 -12.05
N ALA A 54 9.55 -7.80 -13.14
CA ALA A 54 10.63 -7.16 -13.88
C ALA A 54 10.24 -5.74 -14.32
N GLY A 55 11.08 -4.75 -13.98
CA GLY A 55 10.88 -3.35 -14.34
C GLY A 55 10.09 -2.51 -13.33
N VAL A 56 9.54 -3.12 -12.27
CA VAL A 56 8.94 -2.35 -11.17
C VAL A 56 10.04 -1.71 -10.32
N SER A 57 9.91 -0.41 -10.07
CA SER A 57 10.84 0.34 -9.22
C SER A 57 10.10 1.42 -8.44
N ALA A 58 10.23 1.38 -7.11
CA ALA A 58 9.68 2.41 -6.23
C ALA A 58 10.30 3.79 -6.51
N ALA A 59 11.61 3.84 -6.79
CA ALA A 59 12.30 5.09 -7.11
C ALA A 59 11.80 5.73 -8.41
N GLN A 60 11.47 4.93 -9.43
CA GLN A 60 10.87 5.45 -10.66
C GLN A 60 9.43 5.91 -10.42
N GLY A 61 8.67 5.20 -9.57
CA GLY A 61 7.34 5.63 -9.13
C GLY A 61 7.37 6.97 -8.39
N GLU A 62 8.36 7.16 -7.51
CA GLU A 62 8.58 8.43 -6.81
C GLU A 62 8.88 9.57 -7.80
N ALA A 63 9.78 9.34 -8.76
CA ALA A 63 10.09 10.34 -9.79
C ALA A 63 8.84 10.77 -10.57
N LEU A 64 7.97 9.81 -10.93
CA LEU A 64 6.68 10.09 -11.57
C LEU A 64 5.77 10.94 -10.68
N VAL A 65 5.64 10.62 -9.39
CA VAL A 65 4.80 11.37 -8.45
C VAL A 65 5.27 12.81 -8.26
N LEU A 66 6.59 13.00 -8.12
CA LEU A 66 7.19 14.30 -7.80
C LEU A 66 7.39 15.19 -9.03
N THR A 67 7.74 14.60 -10.17
CA THR A 67 8.21 15.35 -11.35
C THR A 67 7.40 15.07 -12.62
N GLY A 68 6.51 14.08 -12.60
CA GLY A 68 5.67 13.71 -13.74
C GLY A 68 6.41 12.95 -14.84
N PHE A 69 7.67 12.55 -14.65
CA PHE A 69 8.42 11.69 -15.56
C PHE A 69 9.41 10.81 -14.80
N ALA A 70 9.88 9.74 -15.43
CA ALA A 70 10.89 8.82 -14.91
C ALA A 70 12.11 8.76 -15.85
N GLN A 71 13.17 8.09 -15.41
CA GLN A 71 14.31 7.77 -16.28
C GLN A 71 14.18 6.34 -16.81
N THR A 72 14.45 6.15 -18.10
CA THR A 72 14.58 4.83 -18.71
C THR A 72 15.87 4.16 -18.23
N LYS A 73 16.02 2.86 -18.52
CA LYS A 73 17.25 2.11 -18.20
C LYS A 73 18.49 2.73 -18.86
N ASP A 74 18.31 3.39 -20.00
CA ASP A 74 19.37 4.04 -20.78
C ASP A 74 19.62 5.50 -20.33
N GLY A 75 18.96 5.96 -19.26
CA GLY A 75 19.11 7.31 -18.71
C GLY A 75 18.30 8.40 -19.43
N ALA A 76 17.56 8.06 -20.48
CA ALA A 76 16.65 9.00 -21.15
C ALA A 76 15.42 9.28 -20.28
N LYS A 77 14.76 10.43 -20.47
CA LYS A 77 13.51 10.73 -19.77
C LYS A 77 12.32 10.09 -20.49
N THR A 78 11.36 9.57 -19.72
CA THR A 78 10.04 9.20 -20.27
C THR A 78 9.30 10.45 -20.73
N SER A 79 8.22 10.26 -21.50
CA SER A 79 7.24 11.33 -21.71
C SER A 79 6.70 11.82 -20.36
N LYS A 80 6.35 13.11 -20.30
CA LYS A 80 5.69 13.68 -19.14
C LYS A 80 4.25 13.15 -19.05
N GLN A 81 3.78 12.88 -17.83
CA GLN A 81 2.40 12.51 -17.54
C GLN A 81 1.41 13.62 -17.93
N SER A 82 1.78 14.88 -17.71
CA SER A 82 0.99 16.06 -18.09
C SER A 82 1.92 17.24 -18.36
N ALA A 83 1.47 18.17 -19.22
CA ALA A 83 2.19 19.40 -19.52
C ALA A 83 2.20 20.40 -18.35
N HIS A 84 1.17 20.35 -17.48
CA HIS A 84 0.90 21.39 -16.49
C HIS A 84 0.88 20.89 -15.05
N PHE A 85 0.65 19.59 -14.82
CA PHE A 85 0.41 19.06 -13.48
C PHE A 85 1.23 17.82 -13.21
N VAL A 86 1.61 17.64 -11.94
CA VAL A 86 2.20 16.42 -11.40
C VAL A 86 1.31 15.94 -10.25
N CYS A 87 1.52 14.71 -9.75
CA CYS A 87 0.68 14.16 -8.69
C CYS A 87 0.65 15.08 -7.45
N THR A 88 1.80 15.69 -7.13
CA THR A 88 1.94 16.60 -6.00
C THR A 88 1.34 17.99 -6.21
N SER A 89 0.84 18.29 -7.42
CA SER A 89 0.04 19.50 -7.65
C SER A 89 -1.31 19.46 -6.92
N CYS A 90 -1.80 18.25 -6.61
CA CYS A 90 -3.07 18.05 -5.90
C CYS A 90 -2.93 17.20 -4.62
N HIS A 91 -1.87 16.40 -4.49
CA HIS A 91 -1.64 15.52 -3.34
C HIS A 91 -0.41 15.95 -2.54
N ASN A 92 -0.59 16.21 -1.25
CA ASN A 92 0.55 16.42 -0.36
C ASN A 92 1.31 15.11 -0.15
N ILE A 93 2.65 15.20 -0.12
CA ILE A 93 3.52 14.07 0.26
C ILE A 93 3.47 13.88 1.78
N GLN A 94 3.30 14.98 2.50
CA GLN A 94 3.14 14.99 3.94
C GLN A 94 1.66 14.88 4.31
N ARG A 95 1.39 14.26 5.46
CA ARG A 95 0.05 14.20 6.02
C ARG A 95 -0.43 15.61 6.33
N ASP A 96 -1.60 15.95 5.83
CA ASP A 96 -2.23 17.27 5.94
C ASP A 96 -3.42 17.30 6.90
N GLU A 97 -3.80 16.15 7.45
CA GLU A 97 -4.87 16.01 8.43
C GLU A 97 -4.30 15.61 9.80
N PRO A 98 -4.60 16.35 10.89
CA PRO A 98 -4.10 15.99 12.22
C PRO A 98 -4.69 14.65 12.70
N ASP A 99 -5.98 14.40 12.47
CA ASP A 99 -6.71 13.21 12.92
C ASP A 99 -7.52 12.60 11.77
N LEU A 100 -7.10 11.43 11.25
CA LEU A 100 -7.79 10.76 10.13
C LEU A 100 -9.19 10.25 10.50
N SER A 101 -9.53 10.14 11.80
CA SER A 101 -10.85 9.69 12.25
C SER A 101 -11.92 10.77 12.09
N LYS A 102 -11.52 12.04 11.96
CA LYS A 102 -12.41 13.19 11.84
C LYS A 102 -12.19 13.87 10.50
N THR A 103 -13.28 14.15 9.80
CA THR A 103 -13.23 14.97 8.58
C THR A 103 -13.67 16.38 8.94
N ASN A 104 -12.74 17.22 9.42
CA ASN A 104 -13.01 18.62 9.76
C ASN A 104 -12.16 19.56 8.88
N PRO A 105 -12.77 20.19 7.86
CA PRO A 105 -12.03 21.06 6.94
C PRO A 105 -11.30 22.22 7.60
N GLN A 106 -11.86 22.78 8.69
CA GLN A 106 -11.22 23.89 9.40
C GLN A 106 -9.98 23.42 10.14
N ALA A 107 -10.07 22.29 10.85
CA ALA A 107 -8.93 21.72 11.56
C ALA A 107 -7.78 21.35 10.61
N ARG A 108 -8.10 20.85 9.41
CA ARG A 108 -7.14 20.61 8.33
C ARG A 108 -6.47 21.91 7.87
N LEU A 109 -7.26 22.96 7.64
CA LEU A 109 -6.76 24.27 7.20
C LEU A 109 -5.76 24.85 8.22
N ASP A 110 -6.14 24.88 9.49
CA ASP A 110 -5.30 25.39 10.58
C ASP A 110 -4.00 24.56 10.72
N TYR A 111 -4.10 23.24 10.54
CA TYR A 111 -2.94 22.35 10.61
C TYR A 111 -1.96 22.57 9.46
N VAL A 112 -2.44 22.66 8.21
CA VAL A 112 -1.54 22.88 7.07
C VAL A 112 -0.90 24.26 7.12
N GLU A 113 -1.62 25.28 7.57
CA GLU A 113 -1.07 26.62 7.78
C GLU A 113 0.08 26.57 8.78
N LYS A 114 -0.15 25.96 9.94
CA LYS A 114 0.86 25.78 10.99
C LYS A 114 2.10 25.02 10.49
N MET A 115 1.92 24.03 9.63
CA MET A 115 2.99 23.19 9.09
C MET A 115 3.64 23.77 7.81
N GLY A 116 3.15 24.90 7.29
CA GLY A 116 3.61 25.48 6.03
C GLY A 116 3.33 24.59 4.80
N LEU A 117 2.30 23.75 4.87
CA LEU A 117 1.89 22.86 3.78
C LEU A 117 0.85 23.54 2.87
N PRO A 118 0.87 23.30 1.56
CA PRO A 118 -0.15 23.81 0.67
C PRO A 118 -1.50 23.13 0.95
N PHE A 119 -2.56 23.94 1.04
CA PHE A 119 -3.92 23.46 1.23
C PHE A 119 -4.54 23.04 -0.12
N TYR A 120 -4.61 21.74 -0.38
CA TYR A 120 -5.26 21.20 -1.57
C TYR A 120 -6.68 20.71 -1.26
N LYS A 121 -7.69 21.21 -2.01
CA LYS A 121 -9.05 20.65 -1.99
C LYS A 121 -9.06 19.30 -2.70
N VAL A 122 -8.89 18.22 -1.95
CA VAL A 122 -9.18 16.87 -2.46
C VAL A 122 -10.66 16.62 -2.24
N LEU A 123 -11.47 16.61 -3.31
CA LEU A 123 -12.86 16.18 -3.21
C LEU A 123 -12.84 14.70 -2.82
N ARG A 124 -13.22 14.36 -1.58
CA ARG A 124 -13.24 12.98 -1.06
C ARG A 124 -14.34 12.10 -1.67
N PHE A 125 -14.93 12.51 -2.79
CA PHE A 125 -15.83 11.69 -3.60
C PHE A 125 -15.07 11.17 -4.81
N MET A 126 -14.75 9.86 -4.84
CA MET A 126 -14.47 9.02 -6.04
C MET A 126 -13.36 7.96 -5.86
N VAL A 127 -13.28 7.23 -4.74
CA VAL A 127 -12.45 6.00 -4.68
C VAL A 127 -13.28 4.72 -4.79
N GLN A 128 -14.61 4.76 -4.59
CA GLN A 128 -15.43 3.54 -4.64
C GLN A 128 -15.95 3.11 -6.03
N SER A 129 -15.75 3.89 -7.13
CA SER A 129 -16.47 3.60 -8.38
C SER A 129 -15.69 3.68 -9.71
N ILE A 130 -14.38 4.02 -9.73
CA ILE A 130 -13.67 4.31 -11.00
C ILE A 130 -12.51 3.35 -11.31
N ALA A 131 -12.08 2.54 -10.32
CA ALA A 131 -10.95 1.61 -10.48
C ALA A 131 -11.02 0.65 -11.68
N PRO A 132 -12.18 0.09 -12.10
CA PRO A 132 -12.17 -0.90 -13.18
C PRO A 132 -12.13 -0.30 -14.61
N VAL A 133 -12.40 1.00 -14.79
CA VAL A 133 -12.52 1.58 -16.14
C VAL A 133 -11.18 2.10 -16.67
N PHE A 134 -10.31 2.60 -15.80
CA PHE A 134 -9.02 3.18 -16.21
C PHE A 134 -7.94 2.13 -16.52
N ILE A 135 -7.97 0.97 -15.86
CA ILE A 135 -6.98 -0.10 -16.10
C ILE A 135 -7.15 -0.69 -17.51
N THR A 136 -8.40 -0.85 -17.97
CA THR A 136 -8.70 -1.40 -19.30
C THR A 136 -8.25 -0.48 -20.44
N ALA A 137 -8.31 0.84 -20.26
CA ALA A 137 -7.92 1.81 -21.29
C ALA A 137 -6.40 1.94 -21.48
N ILE A 138 -5.61 1.68 -20.43
CA ILE A 138 -4.14 1.73 -20.51
C ILE A 138 -3.59 0.48 -21.22
N ILE A 139 -4.21 -0.68 -21.00
CA ILE A 139 -3.78 -1.94 -21.61
C ILE A 139 -4.05 -1.95 -23.13
N THR A 140 -5.21 -1.47 -23.58
CA THR A 140 -5.55 -1.46 -25.00
C THR A 140 -4.69 -0.49 -25.82
N LYS A 141 -4.29 0.65 -25.24
CA LYS A 141 -3.41 1.61 -25.93
C LYS A 141 -1.96 1.13 -26.03
N SER A 142 -1.50 0.31 -25.09
CA SER A 142 -0.15 -0.28 -25.12
C SER A 142 -0.01 -1.43 -26.12
N MET A 143 -1.10 -2.13 -26.46
CA MET A 143 -1.09 -3.24 -27.42
C MET A 143 -1.31 -2.81 -28.88
N ALA A 144 -1.77 -1.57 -29.12
CA ALA A 144 -1.99 -1.06 -30.47
C ALA A 144 -0.72 -0.45 -31.12
N THR A 145 0.41 -0.41 -30.39
CA THR A 145 1.68 0.17 -30.86
C THR A 145 2.84 -0.83 -30.88
N SER A 146 2.55 -2.13 -30.92
CA SER A 146 3.53 -3.20 -31.14
C SER A 146 3.27 -3.91 -32.45
#